data_AF-A0A0F9QWQ3-F1
#
_entry.id   AF-A0A0F9QWQ3-F1
#
_cell.length_a   1.000
_cell.length_b   1.000
_cell.length_c   1.000
_cell.angle_alpha   90.00
_cell.angle_beta   90.00
_cell.angle_gamma   90.00
#
_symmetry.space_group_name_H-M   'P 1'
#
loop_
_entity.id
_entity.type
_entity.pdbx_description
1 polymer ?
#
loop_
_entity_poly.entity_id
_entity_poly.type
_entity_poly.pdbx_seq_one_letter_code
_entity_poly.pdbx_strand_id
1 'polypeptide(L)' 'MESWNSGLPASKYIVAHFKKCRLCRKHDHQVAHGIEYTPQKLAVFAEHIRSTQAAIKLAIEEVREK' A
#
# COMPACT_ATOMS: atom_id res chain seq x y z
N MET A 1 12.79 3.74 12.34
CA MET A 1 11.96 3.18 11.25
C MET A 1 10.72 2.62 11.93
N GLU A 2 9.62 3.38 11.93
CA GLU A 2 8.43 3.03 12.70
C GLU A 2 7.78 1.74 12.19
N SER A 3 7.35 0.92 13.15
CA SER A 3 6.92 -0.46 12.97
C SER A 3 5.51 -0.51 12.38
N TRP A 4 5.39 -0.93 11.12
CA TRP A 4 4.10 -1.23 10.46
C TRP A 4 3.43 -2.51 11.01
N ASN A 5 3.79 -2.95 12.22
CA ASN A 5 3.16 -4.06 12.94
C ASN A 5 1.98 -3.55 13.77
N SER A 6 0.89 -3.14 13.12
CA SER A 6 -0.36 -2.78 13.80
C SER A 6 -1.15 -3.99 14.33
N GLY A 7 -0.53 -5.17 14.51
CA GLY A 7 -1.18 -6.37 15.07
C GLY A 7 -2.33 -6.98 14.25
N LEU A 8 -2.76 -6.32 13.17
CA LEU A 8 -3.88 -6.75 12.32
C LEU A 8 -3.42 -7.77 11.27
N PRO A 9 -4.18 -8.86 11.01
CA PRO A 9 -3.85 -9.84 9.97
C PRO A 9 -3.62 -9.21 8.59
N ALA A 10 -4.24 -8.07 8.30
CA ALA A 10 -4.13 -7.35 7.04
C ALA A 10 -2.76 -6.70 6.80
N SER A 11 -2.04 -6.30 7.85
CA SER A 11 -0.80 -5.53 7.72
C SER A 11 0.27 -6.29 6.94
N LYS A 12 0.45 -7.59 7.20
CA LYS A 12 1.43 -8.43 6.49
C LYS A 12 1.13 -8.55 4.99
N TYR A 13 -0.14 -8.59 4.60
CA TYR A 13 -0.55 -8.69 3.19
C TYR A 13 -0.42 -7.35 2.47
N ILE A 14 -0.74 -6.25 3.16
CA ILE A 14 -0.50 -4.89 2.64
C ILE A 14 1.00 -4.69 2.38
N VAL A 15 1.85 -5.05 3.35
CA VAL A 15 3.32 -4.98 3.19
C VAL A 15 3.80 -5.88 2.05
N ALA A 16 3.26 -7.09 1.93
CA ALA A 16 3.61 -8.00 0.82
C ALA A 16 3.25 -7.40 -0.54
N HIS A 17 2.07 -6.78 -0.67
CA HIS A 17 1.67 -6.07 -1.88
C HIS A 17 2.62 -4.93 -2.22
N PHE A 18 2.92 -4.06 -1.25
CA PHE A 18 3.83 -2.93 -1.49
C PHE A 18 5.22 -3.36 -1.99
N LYS A 19 5.73 -4.50 -1.49
CA LYS A 19 7.02 -5.06 -1.92
C LYS A 19 7.01 -5.64 -3.34
N LYS A 20 5.86 -6.13 -3.84
CA LYS A 20 5.78 -6.85 -5.12
C LYS A 20 5.12 -6.04 -6.24
N CYS A 21 4.19 -5.14 -5.91
CA CYS A 21 3.49 -4.30 -6.86
C CYS A 21 4.46 -3.40 -7.63
N ARG A 22 4.36 -3.40 -8.95
CA ARG A 22 5.21 -2.57 -9.83
C ARG A 22 5.00 -1.08 -9.57
N LEU A 23 3.76 -0.66 -9.31
CA LEU A 23 3.45 0.75 -9.07
C LEU A 23 4.02 1.22 -7.72
N CYS A 24 3.86 0.42 -6.66
CA CYS A 24 4.46 0.72 -5.35
C CYS A 24 5.99 0.75 -5.40
N ARG A 25 6.64 -0.20 -6.10
CA ARG A 25 8.09 -0.18 -6.27
C ARG A 25 8.58 1.03 -7.05
N LYS A 26 7.83 1.45 -8.08
CA LYS A 26 8.14 2.68 -8.83
C LYS A 26 8.02 3.91 -7.93
N HIS A 27 6.96 3.98 -7.12
CA HIS A 27 6.79 5.05 -6.14
C HIS A 27 7.98 5.12 -5.16
N ASP A 28 8.31 3.99 -4.55
CA ASP A 28 9.41 3.86 -3.59
C ASP A 28 10.76 4.28 -4.20
N HIS A 29 11.07 3.76 -5.38
CA HIS A 29 12.29 4.16 -6.11
C HIS A 29 12.33 5.66 -6.38
N GLN A 30 11.22 6.26 -6.82
CA GLN A 30 11.18 7.68 -7.14
C GLN A 30 11.33 8.56 -5.89
N VAL A 31 10.70 8.18 -4.77
CA VAL A 31 10.87 8.85 -3.46
C VAL A 31 12.31 8.73 -2.98
N ALA A 32 12.93 7.55 -3.08
CA ALA A 32 14.32 7.33 -2.68
C ALA A 32 15.33 8.19 -3.46
N HIS A 33 14.98 8.58 -4.70
CA HIS A 33 15.79 9.48 -5.54
C HIS A 33 15.40 10.96 -5.39
N GLY A 34 14.52 11.31 -4.44
CA GLY A 34 14.11 12.69 -4.20
C GLY A 34 13.27 13.29 -5.33
N ILE A 35 12.59 12.48 -6.14
CA ILE A 35 11.78 12.97 -7.25
C ILE A 35 10.52 13.64 -6.71
N GLU A 36 10.37 14.93 -6.99
CA GLU A 36 9.14 15.66 -6.74
C GLU A 36 8.06 15.27 -7.75
N TYR A 37 6.86 14.97 -7.24
CA TYR A 37 5.71 14.64 -8.08
C TYR A 37 4.87 15.86 -8.38
N THR A 38 4.29 15.88 -9.58
CA THR A 38 3.11 16.71 -9.81
C THR A 38 1.95 16.22 -8.94
N PRO A 39 1.02 17.10 -8.54
CA PRO A 39 -0.15 16.71 -7.75
C PRO A 39 -0.95 15.56 -8.36
N GLN A 40 -1.09 15.54 -9.70
CA GLN A 40 -1.81 14.48 -10.42
C GLN A 40 -1.13 13.12 -10.24
N LYS A 41 0.20 13.08 -10.32
CA LYS A 41 0.95 11.84 -10.16
C LYS A 41 0.93 11.34 -8.72
N LEU A 42 0.98 12.26 -7.75
CA LEU A 42 0.80 11.91 -6.34
C LEU A 42 -0.59 11.32 -6.07
N ALA A 43 -1.63 11.90 -6.67
CA ALA A 43 -3.01 11.41 -6.55
C ALA A 43 -3.16 9.96 -7.03
N VAL A 44 -2.52 9.58 -8.15
CA VAL A 44 -2.52 8.21 -8.67
C VAL A 44 -1.92 7.22 -7.67
N PHE A 45 -0.77 7.55 -7.05
CA PHE A 45 -0.16 6.68 -6.05
C PHE A 45 -1.01 6.58 -4.78
N ALA A 46 -1.55 7.71 -4.31
CA ALA A 46 -2.40 7.75 -3.12
C ALA A 46 -3.69 6.94 -3.30
N GLU A 47 -4.34 7.07 -4.46
CA GLU A 47 -5.52 6.27 -4.82
C GLU A 47 -5.18 4.78 -4.83
N HIS A 48 -4.10 4.38 -5.51
CA HIS A 48 -3.70 2.98 -5.54
C HIS A 48 -3.47 2.39 -4.15
N ILE A 49 -2.75 3.12 -3.29
CA ILE A 49 -2.44 2.68 -1.92
C ILE A 49 -3.74 2.51 -1.12
N ARG A 50 -4.65 3.51 -1.17
CA ARG A 50 -5.93 3.46 -0.44
C ARG A 50 -6.81 2.31 -0.93
N SER A 51 -6.98 2.15 -2.24
CA SER A 51 -7.81 1.09 -2.81
C SER A 51 -7.27 -0.29 -2.50
N THR A 52 -5.94 -0.48 -2.54
CA THR A 52 -5.32 -1.77 -2.17
C THR A 52 -5.52 -2.06 -0.67
N GLN A 53 -5.29 -1.08 0.20
CA GLN A 53 -5.49 -1.27 1.63
C GLN A 53 -6.95 -1.63 1.96
N ALA A 54 -7.92 -0.97 1.32
CA ALA A 54 -9.33 -1.27 1.49
C ALA A 54 -9.67 -2.69 1.02
N ALA A 55 -9.26 -3.06 -0.21
CA ALA A 55 -9.52 -4.39 -0.77
C ALA A 55 -8.96 -5.53 0.09
N ILE A 56 -7.73 -5.37 0.62
CA ILE A 56 -7.12 -6.40 1.48
C ILE A 56 -7.84 -6.51 2.83
N LYS A 57 -8.27 -5.38 3.40
CA LYS A 57 -9.04 -5.40 4.66
C LYS A 57 -10.38 -6.10 4.48
N LEU A 58 -11.14 -5.72 3.44
CA LEU A 58 -12.42 -6.34 3.12
C LEU A 58 -12.29 -7.84 2.90
N ALA A 59 -11.31 -8.28 2.10
CA ALA A 59 -11.10 -9.71 1.84
C ALA A 59 -10.79 -10.52 3.12
N ILE A 60 -10.19 -9.90 4.14
CA ILE A 60 -9.88 -10.56 5.41
C ILE A 60 -11.10 -10.56 6.33
N GLU A 61 -11.89 -9.49 6.33
CA GLU A 61 -13.15 -9.41 7.08
C GLU A 61 -14.18 -10.41 6.53
N GLU A 62 -14.34 -10.51 5.21
CA GLU A 62 -15.23 -11.50 4.56
C GLU A 62 -14.86 -12.95 4.90
N VAL A 63 -13.57 -13.24 5.09
CA VAL A 63 -13.10 -14.57 5.51
C VAL A 63 -13.35 -14.83 7.00
N ARG A 64 -13.46 -13.78 7.83
CA ARG A 64 -13.73 -13.91 9.28
C ARG A 64 -15.21 -14.12 9.60
N GLU A 65 -16.11 -13.65 8.73
CA GLU A 65 -17.55 -13.77 8.91
C GLU A 65 -18.14 -15.09 8.35
N LYS A 66 -17.29 -15.97 7.81
CA LYS A 66 -17.62 -17.32 7.34
C LYS A 66 -17.05 -18.38 8.27
#